data_AF-A0AAD7MJF7-F1
#
_entry.id   AF-A0AAD7MJF7-F1
#
_cell.length_a   1.000
_cell.length_b   1.000
_cell.length_c   1.000
_cell.angle_alpha   90.00
_cell.angle_beta   90.00
_cell.angle_gamma   90.00
#
_symmetry.space_group_name_H-M   'P 1'
#
loop_
_entity.id
_entity.type
_entity.pdbx_description
1 polymer ?
#
loop_
_entity_poly.entity_id
_entity_poly.type
_entity_poly.pdbx_seq_one_letter_code
_entity_poly.pdbx_strand_id
1 'polypeptide(L)'
;MGEAVARPKRAAGAAAGSKWAEEAKKKLLAQELGEGWTGVVESWWKLEEAYGFVISTKSHSTTNRPDAVHNWVKNARKGRPAVPGGVKELGKQWGMWWKGINPEWRLRDGELVQDATGDWGILRCPGQNGFLNVVICLKWWYEMMEGAADDIEWKGAVADVQYVLEQMIIR
;
A
#
# COMPACT_ATOMS: atom_id res chain seq x y z
N MET A 1 17.06 47.91 5.25
CA MET A 1 15.93 47.06 5.68
C MET A 1 16.01 45.79 4.86
N GLY A 2 16.44 44.70 5.51
CA GLY A 2 16.65 43.42 4.84
C GLY A 2 15.41 42.54 4.99
N GLU A 3 14.94 41.98 3.88
CA GLU A 3 14.11 40.78 3.88
C GLU A 3 14.94 39.63 3.30
N ALA A 4 15.34 38.73 4.18
CA ALA A 4 15.89 37.44 3.80
C ALA A 4 14.73 36.57 3.29
N VAL A 5 14.64 36.38 1.98
CA VAL A 5 13.81 35.33 1.40
C VAL A 5 14.45 33.98 1.75
N ALA A 6 13.91 33.32 2.76
CA ALA A 6 14.29 31.95 3.10
C ALA A 6 13.84 30.99 2.00
N ARG A 7 14.79 30.59 1.15
CA ARG A 7 14.65 29.46 0.21
C ARG A 7 14.38 28.17 1.01
N PRO A 8 13.44 27.30 0.61
CA PRO A 8 13.18 26.07 1.35
C PRO A 8 14.38 25.13 1.28
N LYS A 9 15.02 24.89 2.43
CA LYS A 9 15.98 23.78 2.63
C LYS A 9 15.22 22.45 2.71
N ARG A 10 14.76 21.90 1.59
CA ARG A 10 14.23 20.52 1.50
C ARG A 10 14.56 19.89 0.15
N ALA A 11 15.79 19.44 0.00
CA ALA A 11 16.18 18.56 -1.10
C ALA A 11 17.25 17.55 -0.65
N ALA A 12 18.17 17.96 0.23
CA ALA A 12 19.27 17.10 0.68
C ALA A 12 18.87 15.99 1.67
N GLY A 13 17.73 16.10 2.37
CA GLY A 13 17.25 15.07 3.31
C GLY A 13 16.39 13.97 2.69
N ALA A 14 15.75 14.23 1.53
CA ALA A 14 14.86 13.29 0.87
C ALA A 14 15.62 12.10 0.26
N ALA A 15 16.83 12.32 -0.26
CA ALA A 15 17.65 11.30 -0.91
C ALA A 15 18.19 10.20 0.04
N ALA A 16 18.28 10.47 1.34
CA ALA A 16 18.61 9.44 2.34
C ALA A 16 17.37 8.70 2.84
N GLY A 17 16.21 9.36 2.83
CA GLY A 17 14.91 8.82 3.25
C GLY A 17 14.27 7.89 2.21
N SER A 18 14.62 7.99 0.93
CA SER A 18 14.00 7.18 -0.14
C SER A 18 14.53 5.75 -0.24
N LYS A 19 15.71 5.42 0.30
CA LYS A 19 16.38 4.11 0.09
C LYS A 19 15.46 2.92 0.39
N TRP A 20 14.70 2.98 1.48
CA TRP A 20 13.78 1.89 1.82
C TRP A 20 12.65 1.74 0.81
N ALA A 21 12.15 2.86 0.27
CA ALA A 21 11.10 2.88 -0.73
C ALA A 21 11.64 2.38 -2.08
N GLU A 22 12.89 2.72 -2.42
CA GLU A 22 13.58 2.24 -3.62
C GLU A 22 13.75 0.72 -3.59
N GLU A 23 14.24 0.19 -2.46
CA GLU A 23 14.35 -1.26 -2.28
C GLU A 23 12.99 -1.95 -2.34
N ALA A 24 11.96 -1.37 -1.73
CA ALA A 24 10.60 -1.89 -1.79
C ALA A 24 10.05 -1.87 -3.23
N LYS A 25 10.19 -0.75 -3.95
CA LYS A 25 9.78 -0.63 -5.36
C LYS A 25 10.48 -1.66 -6.24
N LYS A 26 11.80 -1.82 -6.08
CA LYS A 26 12.58 -2.84 -6.78
C LYS A 26 12.06 -4.25 -6.49
N LYS A 27 11.71 -4.56 -5.24
CA LYS A 27 11.14 -5.86 -4.86
C LYS A 27 9.74 -6.07 -5.45
N LEU A 28 8.91 -5.03 -5.47
CA LEU A 28 7.54 -5.07 -6.00
C LEU A 28 7.52 -5.26 -7.53
N LEU A 29 8.49 -4.67 -8.24
CA LEU A 29 8.64 -4.75 -9.70
C LEU A 29 9.66 -5.82 -10.14
N ALA A 30 10.12 -6.69 -9.24
CA ALA A 30 11.09 -7.73 -9.58
C ALA A 30 10.52 -8.82 -10.51
N GLN A 31 9.20 -8.87 -10.63
CA GLN A 31 8.46 -9.79 -11.48
C GLN A 31 7.30 -9.02 -12.11
N GLU A 32 7.03 -9.30 -13.38
CA GLU A 32 5.80 -8.86 -14.04
C GLU A 32 4.62 -9.60 -13.43
N LEU A 33 3.71 -8.86 -12.78
CA LEU A 33 2.45 -9.40 -12.29
C LEU A 33 1.32 -8.98 -13.25
N GLY A 34 0.08 -9.35 -12.91
CA GLY A 34 -1.09 -9.09 -13.75
C GLY A 34 -1.32 -7.61 -14.08
N GLU A 35 -2.23 -7.37 -15.02
CA GLU A 35 -2.61 -6.03 -15.48
C GLU A 35 -2.88 -5.06 -14.32
N GLY A 36 -2.42 -3.81 -14.45
CA GLY A 36 -2.57 -2.77 -13.43
C GLY A 36 -1.52 -2.79 -12.31
N TRP A 37 -0.72 -3.86 -12.17
CA TRP A 37 0.27 -3.96 -11.10
C TRP A 37 1.31 -2.82 -11.09
N THR A 38 1.89 -2.52 -12.25
CA THR A 38 2.86 -1.41 -12.34
C THR A 38 2.19 -0.07 -11.95
N GLY A 39 0.92 0.13 -12.31
CA GLY A 39 0.14 1.31 -11.96
C GLY A 39 -0.03 1.49 -10.45
N VAL A 40 -0.35 0.42 -9.72
CA VAL A 40 -0.49 0.48 -8.26
C VAL A 40 0.85 0.76 -7.57
N VAL A 41 1.96 0.18 -8.05
CA VAL A 41 3.29 0.41 -7.47
C VAL A 41 3.78 1.83 -7.74
N GLU A 42 3.55 2.37 -8.95
CA GLU A 42 3.88 3.76 -9.28
C GLU A 42 3.04 4.76 -8.48
N SER A 43 1.75 4.46 -8.27
CA SER A 43 0.89 5.30 -7.44
C SER A 43 1.32 5.28 -5.98
N TRP A 44 1.68 4.11 -5.45
CA TRP A 44 2.22 3.99 -4.10
C TRP A 44 3.53 4.80 -3.96
N TRP A 45 4.43 4.70 -4.94
CA TRP A 45 5.68 5.47 -4.95
C TRP A 45 5.42 6.98 -4.92
N LYS A 46 4.53 7.49 -5.79
CA LYS A 46 4.17 8.92 -5.84
C LYS A 46 3.56 9.40 -4.52
N LEU A 47 2.75 8.56 -3.87
CA LEU A 47 2.19 8.89 -2.56
C LEU A 47 3.28 9.03 -1.49
N GLU A 48 4.22 8.08 -1.42
CA GLU A 48 5.35 8.18 -0.50
C GLU A 48 6.28 9.36 -0.82
N GLU A 49 6.46 9.67 -2.11
CA GLU A 49 7.18 10.86 -2.56
C GLU A 49 6.51 12.16 -2.06
N ALA A 50 5.18 12.26 -2.19
CA ALA A 50 4.40 13.38 -1.66
C ALA A 50 4.50 13.49 -0.13
N TYR A 51 4.70 12.36 0.57
CA TYR A 51 4.99 12.33 1.99
C TYR A 51 6.46 12.57 2.34
N GLY A 52 7.35 12.70 1.34
CA GLY A 52 8.79 12.91 1.54
C GLY A 52 9.53 11.68 2.03
N PHE A 53 9.03 10.47 1.72
CA PHE A 53 9.59 9.17 2.10
C PHE A 53 9.86 9.02 3.61
N VAL A 54 9.00 9.62 4.43
CA VAL A 54 9.18 9.61 5.89
C VAL A 54 9.10 8.19 6.45
N ILE A 55 10.00 7.89 7.39
CA ILE A 55 9.91 6.68 8.19
C ILE A 55 9.02 7.01 9.39
N SER A 56 7.85 6.37 9.44
CA SER A 56 6.85 6.63 10.48
C SER A 56 6.44 5.33 11.18
N THR A 57 6.15 5.44 12.47
CA THR A 57 5.58 4.36 13.29
C THR A 57 4.07 4.26 13.13
N LYS A 58 3.41 5.26 12.52
CA LYS A 58 1.98 5.21 12.21
C LYS A 58 1.69 4.09 11.22
N SER A 59 0.67 3.28 11.53
CA SER A 59 0.23 2.16 10.70
C SER A 59 -1.28 2.21 10.53
N HIS A 60 -1.79 1.53 9.50
CA HIS A 60 -3.20 1.15 9.48
C HIS A 60 -3.54 0.20 10.64
N SER A 61 -4.83 -0.01 10.88
CA SER A 61 -5.28 -0.97 11.90
C SER A 61 -4.66 -2.36 11.69
N THR A 62 -4.41 -3.06 12.78
CA THR A 62 -3.98 -4.47 12.79
C THR A 62 -5.15 -5.43 12.81
N THR A 63 -6.37 -4.95 13.06
CA THR A 63 -7.58 -5.78 13.09
C THR A 63 -7.78 -6.46 11.74
N ASN A 64 -7.97 -7.79 11.75
CA ASN A 64 -8.11 -8.64 10.56
C ASN A 64 -6.91 -8.63 9.59
N ARG A 65 -5.78 -8.02 9.96
CA ARG A 65 -4.58 -8.00 9.11
C ARG A 65 -4.14 -9.43 8.80
N PRO A 66 -3.82 -9.75 7.53
CA PRO A 66 -3.36 -11.09 7.18
C PRO A 66 -2.14 -11.52 8.00
N ASP A 67 -2.13 -12.77 8.45
CA ASP A 67 -1.04 -13.34 9.26
C ASP A 67 0.31 -13.23 8.54
N ALA A 68 0.29 -13.36 7.20
CA ALA A 68 1.46 -13.17 6.35
C ALA A 68 2.11 -11.78 6.57
N VAL A 69 1.30 -10.72 6.60
CA VAL A 69 1.77 -9.34 6.83
C VAL A 69 2.26 -9.20 8.27
N HIS A 70 1.51 -9.72 9.26
CA HIS A 70 1.91 -9.68 10.66
C HIS A 70 3.30 -10.30 10.86
N ASN A 71 3.49 -11.53 10.37
CA ASN A 71 4.73 -12.27 10.49
C ASN A 71 5.88 -11.60 9.75
N TRP A 72 5.62 -11.06 8.55
CA TRP A 72 6.63 -10.34 7.77
C TRP A 72 7.10 -9.07 8.49
N VAL A 73 6.19 -8.25 9.00
CA VAL A 73 6.53 -7.05 9.78
C VAL A 73 7.32 -7.42 11.04
N LYS A 74 6.88 -8.45 11.77
CA LYS A 74 7.58 -8.98 12.97
C LYS A 74 9.00 -9.45 12.66
N ASN A 75 9.21 -10.05 11.49
CA ASN A 75 10.53 -10.50 11.01
C ASN A 75 11.35 -9.39 10.34
N ALA A 76 11.11 -8.12 10.72
CA ALA A 76 11.79 -6.96 10.17
C ALA A 76 11.71 -6.86 8.63
N ARG A 77 10.61 -7.32 8.04
CA ARG A 77 10.32 -7.29 6.59
C ARG A 77 11.32 -8.09 5.77
N LYS A 78 11.90 -9.13 6.35
CA LYS A 78 12.85 -10.05 5.70
C LYS A 78 12.17 -11.32 5.24
N GLY A 79 12.60 -11.80 4.06
CA GLY A 79 12.10 -13.03 3.46
C GLY A 79 10.63 -12.96 3.04
N ARG A 80 10.13 -14.10 2.54
CA ARG A 80 8.71 -14.30 2.24
C ARG A 80 8.05 -14.95 3.46
N PRO A 81 6.95 -14.41 4.00
CA PRO A 81 6.26 -15.03 5.11
C PRO A 81 5.58 -16.33 4.67
N ALA A 82 5.37 -17.24 5.62
CA ALA A 82 4.44 -18.34 5.42
C ALA A 82 3.01 -17.78 5.33
N VAL A 83 2.21 -18.38 4.45
CA VAL A 83 0.78 -18.05 4.29
C VAL A 83 -0.04 -19.29 4.63
N PRO A 84 -0.40 -19.48 5.91
CA PRO A 84 -1.27 -20.58 6.32
C PRO A 84 -2.63 -20.45 5.63
N GLY A 85 -3.25 -21.57 5.25
CA GLY A 85 -4.58 -21.59 4.63
C GLY A 85 -4.61 -21.37 3.11
N GLY A 86 -3.46 -21.08 2.48
CA GLY A 86 -3.34 -20.97 1.03
C GLY A 86 -3.92 -19.67 0.46
N VAL A 87 -3.99 -19.61 -0.87
CA VAL A 87 -4.29 -18.36 -1.61
C VAL A 87 -5.68 -17.80 -1.33
N LYS A 88 -6.68 -18.68 -1.19
CA LYS A 88 -8.08 -18.29 -0.92
C LYS A 88 -8.23 -17.62 0.45
N GLU A 89 -7.59 -18.19 1.47
CA GLU A 89 -7.63 -17.62 2.81
C GLU A 89 -6.88 -16.29 2.88
N LEU A 90 -5.75 -16.18 2.17
CA LEU A 90 -5.03 -14.90 2.06
C LEU A 90 -5.90 -13.82 1.43
N GLY A 91 -6.57 -14.12 0.31
CA GLY A 91 -7.47 -13.17 -0.37
C GLY A 91 -8.61 -12.71 0.53
N LYS A 92 -9.24 -13.66 1.25
CA LYS A 92 -10.28 -13.37 2.24
C LYS A 92 -9.78 -12.47 3.38
N GLN A 93 -8.66 -12.82 4.02
CA GLN A 93 -8.07 -12.00 5.08
C GLN A 93 -7.70 -10.61 4.58
N TRP A 94 -7.13 -10.53 3.38
CA TRP A 94 -6.79 -9.27 2.75
C TRP A 94 -8.03 -8.41 2.52
N GLY A 95 -9.10 -8.98 1.96
CA GLY A 95 -10.36 -8.27 1.71
C GLY A 95 -11.01 -7.77 3.00
N MET A 96 -11.07 -8.60 4.04
CA MET A 96 -11.59 -8.20 5.36
C MET A 96 -10.77 -7.06 5.98
N TRP A 97 -9.44 -7.17 5.90
CA TRP A 97 -8.55 -6.12 6.39
C TRP A 97 -8.70 -4.82 5.61
N TRP A 98 -8.71 -4.91 4.27
CA TRP A 98 -8.83 -3.76 3.39
C TRP A 98 -10.14 -3.00 3.62
N LYS A 99 -11.27 -3.72 3.71
CA LYS A 99 -12.56 -3.13 4.10
C LYS A 99 -12.49 -2.46 5.48
N GLY A 100 -11.84 -3.11 6.46
CA GLY A 100 -11.75 -2.61 7.83
C GLY A 100 -10.80 -1.42 8.05
N ILE A 101 -9.83 -1.17 7.17
CA ILE A 101 -8.95 0.01 7.28
C ILE A 101 -9.45 1.21 6.48
N ASN A 102 -10.37 0.98 5.54
CA ASN A 102 -10.96 2.04 4.74
C ASN A 102 -11.94 2.89 5.55
N PRO A 103 -12.16 4.15 5.16
CA PRO A 103 -13.17 4.98 5.78
C PRO A 103 -14.58 4.38 5.68
N GLU A 104 -15.39 4.53 6.72
CA GLU A 104 -16.76 4.00 6.75
C GLU A 104 -17.62 4.49 5.59
N TRP A 105 -17.42 5.73 5.15
CA TRP A 105 -18.18 6.31 4.03
C TRP A 105 -17.94 5.59 2.69
N ARG A 106 -16.86 4.79 2.56
CA ARG A 106 -16.64 3.93 1.39
C ARG A 106 -17.45 2.65 1.43
N LEU A 107 -17.93 2.24 2.59
CA LEU A 107 -18.61 0.96 2.75
C LEU A 107 -20.11 1.14 2.48
N ARG A 108 -20.60 0.59 1.37
CA ARG A 108 -22.02 0.54 1.02
C ARG A 108 -22.41 -0.90 0.77
N ASP A 109 -23.39 -1.41 1.51
CA ASP A 109 -23.87 -2.80 1.43
C ASP A 109 -22.74 -3.85 1.54
N GLY A 110 -21.72 -3.55 2.33
CA GLY A 110 -20.58 -4.43 2.55
C GLY A 110 -19.48 -4.35 1.48
N GLU A 111 -19.63 -3.50 0.46
CA GLU A 111 -18.65 -3.30 -0.61
C GLU A 111 -18.04 -1.89 -0.60
N LEU A 112 -16.81 -1.78 -1.12
CA LEU A 112 -16.10 -0.51 -1.22
C LEU A 112 -16.51 0.23 -2.49
N VAL A 113 -16.96 1.48 -2.34
CA VAL A 113 -17.32 2.34 -3.47
C VAL A 113 -16.17 3.29 -3.87
N GLN A 114 -16.17 3.70 -5.14
CA GLN A 114 -15.16 4.57 -5.78
C GLN A 114 -15.73 5.93 -6.23
N ASP A 115 -16.83 6.39 -5.65
CA ASP A 115 -17.55 7.60 -6.07
C ASP A 115 -17.61 8.69 -4.97
N ALA A 116 -16.97 8.46 -3.82
CA ALA A 116 -17.23 9.26 -2.62
C ALA A 116 -16.11 10.26 -2.28
N THR A 117 -16.54 11.46 -1.86
CA THR A 117 -15.70 12.64 -1.62
C THR A 117 -15.29 12.83 -0.16
N GLY A 118 -15.38 11.79 0.66
CA GLY A 118 -15.08 11.88 2.09
C GLY A 118 -13.61 12.12 2.42
N ASP A 119 -13.31 12.22 3.71
CA ASP A 119 -11.93 12.37 4.20
C ASP A 119 -11.18 11.03 4.18
N TRP A 120 -10.00 11.04 3.55
CA TRP A 120 -9.08 9.90 3.46
C TRP A 120 -8.05 9.86 4.59
N GLY A 121 -8.07 10.82 5.52
CA GLY A 121 -7.07 11.00 6.56
C GLY A 121 -6.77 9.77 7.42
N ILE A 122 -7.74 8.87 7.60
CA ILE A 122 -7.55 7.60 8.31
C ILE A 122 -6.56 6.66 7.60
N LEU A 123 -6.48 6.72 6.27
CA LEU A 123 -5.54 5.94 5.47
C LEU A 123 -4.16 6.58 5.37
N ARG A 124 -4.00 7.84 5.82
CA ARG A 124 -2.72 8.56 5.80
C ARG A 124 -1.76 7.99 6.83
N CYS A 125 -1.06 6.93 6.44
CA CYS A 125 -0.02 6.25 7.20
C CYS A 125 1.26 6.23 6.35
N PRO A 126 2.10 7.27 6.40
CA PRO A 126 3.29 7.32 5.57
C PRO A 126 4.35 6.31 6.05
N GLY A 127 5.21 5.87 5.13
CA GLY A 127 6.32 4.99 5.42
C GLY A 127 5.98 3.49 5.39
N GLN A 128 6.95 2.67 5.81
CA GLN A 128 6.93 1.21 5.69
C GLN A 128 5.75 0.48 6.38
N ASN A 129 5.01 1.16 7.24
CA ASN A 129 3.91 0.60 8.01
C ASN A 129 2.52 0.86 7.40
N GLY A 130 2.45 1.70 6.37
CA GLY A 130 1.20 2.00 5.66
C GLY A 130 1.00 1.12 4.44
N PHE A 131 0.82 1.78 3.29
CA PHE A 131 0.43 1.13 2.04
C PHE A 131 1.41 0.09 1.53
N LEU A 132 2.69 0.15 1.89
CA LEU A 132 3.65 -0.90 1.58
C LEU A 132 3.14 -2.28 2.03
N ASN A 133 2.54 -2.37 3.22
CA ASN A 133 1.99 -3.62 3.75
C ASN A 133 0.79 -4.14 2.94
N VAL A 134 -0.04 -3.23 2.41
CA VAL A 134 -1.20 -3.56 1.57
C VAL A 134 -0.73 -4.10 0.23
N VAL A 135 0.18 -3.37 -0.42
CA VAL A 135 0.69 -3.69 -1.76
C VAL A 135 1.54 -4.97 -1.73
N ILE A 136 2.44 -5.14 -0.77
CA ILE A 136 3.25 -6.37 -0.70
C ILE A 136 2.39 -7.62 -0.47
N CYS A 137 1.25 -7.49 0.24
CA CYS A 137 0.35 -8.61 0.46
C CYS A 137 -0.37 -9.02 -0.84
N LEU A 138 -0.75 -8.05 -1.69
CA LEU A 138 -1.27 -8.32 -3.03
C LEU A 138 -0.25 -9.03 -3.92
N LYS A 139 1.04 -8.68 -3.79
CA LYS A 139 2.12 -9.41 -4.48
C LYS A 139 2.14 -10.88 -4.07
N TRP A 140 2.10 -11.17 -2.76
CA TRP A 140 2.11 -12.55 -2.29
C TRP A 140 0.87 -13.32 -2.73
N TRP A 141 -0.30 -12.67 -2.72
CA TRP A 141 -1.53 -13.25 -3.26
C TRP A 141 -1.31 -13.67 -4.71
N TYR A 142 -0.84 -12.78 -5.59
CA TYR A 142 -0.57 -13.10 -6.99
C TYR A 142 0.41 -14.25 -7.17
N GLU A 143 1.54 -14.23 -6.46
CA GLU A 143 2.54 -15.30 -6.52
C GLU A 143 1.97 -16.67 -6.15
N MET A 144 1.00 -16.71 -5.22
CA MET A 144 0.35 -17.94 -4.79
C MET A 144 -0.74 -18.43 -5.75
N MET A 145 -1.20 -17.58 -6.66
CA MET A 145 -2.11 -17.98 -7.74
C MET A 145 -1.37 -18.70 -8.88
N GLU A 146 -0.05 -18.86 -8.78
CA GLU A 146 0.81 -19.53 -9.78
C GLU A 146 0.60 -19.00 -11.21
N GLY A 147 0.29 -17.69 -11.34
CA GLY A 147 0.08 -17.05 -12.64
C GLY A 147 -1.34 -17.15 -13.19
N ALA A 148 -2.35 -17.46 -12.37
CA ALA A 148 -3.75 -17.23 -12.71
C ALA A 148 -4.05 -15.72 -12.79
N ALA A 149 -3.52 -15.09 -13.84
CA ALA A 149 -3.55 -13.65 -14.04
C ALA A 149 -4.97 -13.10 -14.20
N ASP A 150 -5.98 -13.96 -14.40
CA ASP A 150 -7.39 -13.63 -14.59
C ASP A 150 -8.25 -13.73 -13.33
N ASP A 151 -7.64 -13.86 -12.15
CA ASP A 151 -8.38 -13.80 -10.89
C ASP A 151 -9.07 -12.43 -10.71
N ILE A 152 -10.40 -12.46 -10.73
CA ILE A 152 -11.26 -11.27 -10.70
C ILE A 152 -11.14 -10.56 -9.35
N GLU A 153 -11.00 -11.31 -8.25
CA GLU A 153 -10.91 -10.74 -6.90
C GLU A 153 -9.60 -9.97 -6.73
N TRP A 154 -8.48 -10.55 -7.18
CA TRP A 154 -7.18 -9.90 -7.15
C TRP A 154 -7.15 -8.67 -8.06
N LYS A 155 -7.67 -8.75 -9.29
CA LYS A 155 -7.76 -7.59 -10.20
C LYS A 155 -8.58 -6.47 -9.58
N GLY A 156 -9.74 -6.79 -9.00
CA GLY A 156 -10.59 -5.82 -8.29
C GLY A 156 -9.85 -5.17 -7.11
N ALA A 157 -9.12 -5.97 -6.34
CA ALA A 157 -8.31 -5.47 -5.23
C ALA A 157 -7.19 -4.53 -5.68
N VAL A 158 -6.45 -4.87 -6.76
CA VAL A 158 -5.41 -4.02 -7.34
C VAL A 158 -6.00 -2.70 -7.84
N ALA A 159 -7.10 -2.77 -8.58
CA ALA A 159 -7.79 -1.59 -9.10
C ALA A 159 -8.27 -0.66 -7.96
N ASP A 160 -8.84 -1.24 -6.89
CA ASP A 160 -9.30 -0.44 -5.74
C ASP A 160 -8.16 0.23 -4.98
N VAL A 161 -7.07 -0.49 -4.74
CA VAL A 161 -5.89 0.10 -4.08
C VAL A 161 -5.29 1.21 -4.94
N GLN A 162 -5.18 1.02 -6.25
CA GLN A 162 -4.70 2.07 -7.16
C GLN A 162 -5.60 3.31 -7.09
N TYR A 163 -6.92 3.13 -7.18
CA TYR A 163 -7.87 4.23 -7.05
C TYR A 163 -7.67 5.02 -5.75
N VAL A 164 -7.54 4.33 -4.61
CA VAL A 164 -7.30 5.00 -3.31
C VAL A 164 -5.98 5.77 -3.31
N LEU A 165 -4.90 5.17 -3.80
CA LEU A 165 -3.59 5.83 -3.85
C LEU A 165 -3.66 7.11 -4.69
N GLU A 166 -4.32 7.07 -5.85
CA GLU A 166 -4.51 8.23 -6.73
C GLU A 166 -5.33 9.34 -6.05
N GLN A 167 -6.43 8.98 -5.36
CA GLN A 167 -7.24 9.94 -4.61
C GLN A 167 -6.47 10.61 -3.47
N MET A 168 -5.51 9.89 -2.87
CA MET A 168 -4.67 10.42 -1.80
C MET A 168 -3.50 11.29 -2.30
N ILE A 169 -3.13 11.20 -3.57
CA ILE A 169 -2.10 12.06 -4.19
C ILE A 169 -2.67 13.40 -4.63
N ILE A 170 -3.89 13.41 -5.16
CA ILE A 170 -4.48 14.59 -5.84
C ILE A 170 -4.94 15.70 -4.86
N ARG A 171 -4.84 15.49 -3.54
CA ARG A 171 -5.41 16.38 -2.52
C ARG A 171 -4.40 17.20 -1.74
#